data_AF-A0A7X8H0Q1-F1
#
_entry.id   AF-A0A7X8H0Q1-F1
#
_cell.length_a   1.000
_cell.length_b   1.000
_cell.length_c   1.000
_cell.angle_alpha   90.00
_cell.angle_beta   90.00
_cell.angle_gamma   90.00
#
_symmetry.space_group_name_H-M   'P 1'
#
loop_
_entity.id
_entity.type
_entity.pdbx_description
1 polymer ?
#
loop_
_entity_poly.entity_id
_entity_poly.type
_entity_poly.pdbx_seq_one_letter_code
_entity_poly.pdbx_strand_id
1 'polypeptide(L)' 'KTPLGKIGSVEDSSYLIVYLASDESSFTTGSEFVFDGGVTAII' A
#
# COMPACT_ATOMS: atom_id res chain seq x y z
N LYS A 1 -17.82 -1.51 -2.01
CA LYS A 1 -17.20 -2.83 -1.71
C LYS A 1 -15.88 -2.86 -2.45
N THR A 2 -14.75 -3.08 -1.77
CA THR A 2 -13.45 -3.23 -2.42
C THR A 2 -13.34 -4.61 -3.07
N PRO A 3 -12.49 -4.80 -4.08
CA PRO A 3 -12.21 -6.13 -4.65
C PRO A 3 -11.72 -7.16 -3.63
N LEU A 4 -10.95 -6.73 -2.63
CA LEU A 4 -10.56 -7.56 -1.49
C LEU A 4 -11.72 -7.91 -0.54
N GLY A 5 -12.90 -7.32 -0.70
CA GLY A 5 -14.10 -7.65 0.08
C GLY A 5 -14.06 -7.19 1.54
N LYS A 6 -13.03 -6.44 1.96
CA LYS A 6 -12.89 -5.86 3.30
C LYS A 6 -12.61 -4.36 3.25
N ILE A 7 -12.96 -3.65 4.32
CA ILE A 7 -12.52 -2.26 4.54
C ILE A 7 -11.09 -2.31 5.07
N GLY A 8 -10.22 -1.47 4.52
CA GLY A 8 -8.83 -1.37 4.96
C GLY A 8 -8.72 -0.74 6.34
N SER A 9 -7.72 -1.15 7.11
CA SER A 9 -7.36 -0.52 8.38
C SER A 9 -6.01 0.19 8.27
N VAL A 10 -5.64 0.95 9.30
CA VAL A 10 -4.34 1.65 9.34
C VAL A 10 -3.18 0.65 9.24
N GLU A 11 -3.37 -0.53 9.84
CA GLU A 11 -2.41 -1.64 9.83
C GLU A 11 -2.16 -2.23 8.43
N ASP A 12 -3.10 -2.08 7.48
CA ASP A 12 -2.88 -2.53 6.11
C ASP A 12 -1.81 -1.69 5.38
N SER A 13 -1.51 -0.48 5.86
CA SER A 13 -0.48 0.43 5.29
C SER A 13 0.82 0.50 6.10
N SER A 14 0.79 0.13 7.39
CA SER A 14 1.89 0.39 8.32
C SER A 14 3.19 -0.33 7.94
N TYR A 15 3.11 -1.57 7.46
CA TYR A 15 4.29 -2.34 7.07
C TYR A 15 4.99 -1.78 5.84
N LEU A 16 4.26 -1.18 4.89
CA LEU A 16 4.93 -0.49 3.77
C LEU A 16 5.67 0.75 4.28
N ILE A 17 5.08 1.51 5.20
CA ILE A 17 5.75 2.68 5.78
C ILE A 17 7.04 2.26 6.47
N VAL A 18 7.02 1.15 7.23
CA VAL A 18 8.23 0.58 7.84
C VAL A 18 9.27 0.22 6.77
N TYR A 19 8.86 -0.46 5.69
CA TYR A 19 9.75 -0.77 4.58
C TYR A 19 10.35 0.49 3.94
N LEU A 20 9.54 1.50 3.62
CA LEU A 20 9.99 2.76 3.00
C LEU A 20 10.86 3.62 3.93
N ALA A 21 10.70 3.47 5.24
CA ALA A 21 11.55 4.15 6.23
C ALA A 21 12.87 3.41 6.48
N SER A 22 13.04 2.20 5.95
CA SER A 22 14.19 1.33 6.17
C SER A 22 15.16 1.32 4.99
N ASP A 23 16.40 0.89 5.24
CA ASP A 23 17.47 0.80 4.23
C ASP A 23 17.15 -0.21 3.11
N GLU A 24 16.24 -1.14 3.38
CA GLU A 24 15.71 -2.12 2.43
C GLU A 24 14.99 -1.47 1.24
N SER A 25 14.59 -0.20 1.37
CA SER A 25 13.99 0.59 0.29
C SER A 25 14.98 1.48 -0.46
N SER A 26 16.29 1.31 -0.27
CA SER A 26 17.35 2.18 -0.84
C SER A 26 17.31 2.39 -2.36
N PHE A 27 16.65 1.51 -3.12
CA PHE A 27 16.48 1.66 -4.57
C PHE A 27 15.02 1.94 -5.01
N THR A 28 14.13 2.17 -4.06
CA THR A 28 12.70 2.39 -4.28
C THR A 28 12.38 3.87 -4.08
N THR A 29 12.17 4.61 -5.17
CA THR A 29 11.83 6.04 -5.13
C THR A 29 10.99 6.45 -6.34
N GLY A 30 10.35 7.63 -6.27
CA GLY A 30 9.54 8.20 -7.36
C GLY A 30 8.33 7.36 -7.77
N SER A 31 7.91 6.40 -6.94
CA SER A 31 6.85 5.45 -7.23
C SER A 31 5.64 5.68 -6.32
N GLU A 32 4.45 5.44 -6.84
CA GLU A 32 3.21 5.47 -6.06
C GLU A 32 2.84 4.07 -5.57
N PHE A 33 2.39 3.98 -4.31
CA PHE A 33 1.89 2.75 -3.72
C PHE A 33 0.42 2.94 -3.31
N VAL A 34 -0.47 2.09 -3.83
CA VAL A 34 -1.92 2.24 -3.66
C VAL A 34 -2.48 1.24 -2.64
N PHE A 35 -3.21 1.75 -1.64
CA PHE A 35 -3.81 1.00 -0.53
C PHE A 35 -5.32 1.17 -0.48
N ASP A 36 -6.03 0.65 -1.48
CA ASP A 36 -7.49 0.84 -1.58
C ASP A 36 -8.28 -0.46 -1.71
N GLY A 37 -7.62 -1.59 -1.45
CA GLY A 37 -8.21 -2.92 -1.59
C GLY A 37 -8.50 -3.32 -3.04
N GLY A 38 -7.83 -2.70 -4.02
CA GLY A 38 -7.89 -3.03 -5.44
C GLY A 38 -8.88 -2.17 -6.23
N VAL A 39 -9.46 -1.13 -5.64
CA VAL A 39 -10.50 -0.33 -6.28
C VAL A 39 -9.93 0.35 -7.54
N THR A 40 -8.78 1.01 -7.45
CA THR A 40 -8.07 1.69 -8.54
C THR A 40 -7.73 0.78 -9.73
N ALA A 41 -7.63 -0.54 -9.52
CA ALA A 41 -7.31 -1.47 -10.60
C ALA A 41 -8.54 -1.87 -11.44
N ILE A 42 -9.76 -1.52 -11.01
CA ILE A 42 -11.02 -1.94 -11.64
C ILE A 42 -11.87 -0.75 -12.13
N ILE A 43 -11.63 0.45 -11.61
CA ILE A 43 -12.12 1.71 -12.21
C ILE A 43 -11.14 2.18 -13.27
#